data_AF-A0A814VYP3-F1
#
_entry.id   AF-A0A814VYP3-F1
#
_cell.length_a   1.000
_cell.length_b   1.000
_cell.length_c   1.000
_cell.angle_alpha   90.00
_cell.angle_beta   90.00
_cell.angle_gamma   90.00
#
_symmetry.space_group_name_H-M   'P 1'
#
loop_
_entity.id
_entity.type
_entity.pdbx_description
1 polymer ?
#
loop_
_entity_poly.entity_id
_entity_poly.type
_entity_poly.pdbx_seq_one_letter_code
_entity_poly.pdbx_strand_id
1 'polypeptide(L)'
;ISIIAEPSTVPTPVVAEWTPIMPASYLSSTVCYRLSNHFNGLYRSIDIENVEPYKNTPRMKPNGKYTGQCWYITPIKDIENKGYYYLSTAFRGKDMVLDRYQTSAVRLQPIDGTLTQHWKIVPSSDYTGYFYIKSRTDGARLDVYQTNTDLRLISDDGKPTTGQNWKFTKLPPGRGQETPGEDPYLTSQYVYSIINGLQNDDDSKYLKIAASCKHFNAYDLENWNGTDCFSFNAVVTDQDLVETYLPPFETCIRDARVAGIMRSHNAINGIPSCANKFHLRTLARHAYHLNGFIVSDCGAIDNIMGTHHYTLTVQDIVVVALHAGTSLDCGDFYSKHSKEALINGTISEQNIDKALQWNSETLLRLGWFDPPEQQVYRQYTKEQVNTKKVQQLALKSAQESIVLLKNNNDLQQLPINLNKLSGKRIGLLAQL
;
A
#
# COMPACT_ATOMS: atom_id res chain seq x y z
N ILE A 1 11.16 3.51 8.02
CA ILE A 1 10.73 2.27 8.71
C ILE A 1 9.28 2.44 9.13
N SER A 2 8.40 1.52 8.72
CA SER A 2 7.01 1.48 9.18
C SER A 2 6.87 0.38 10.25
N ILE A 3 5.84 0.40 11.09
CA ILE A 3 5.53 -0.72 11.99
C ILE A 3 4.02 -0.95 11.89
N ILE A 4 3.61 -2.12 11.44
CA ILE A 4 2.20 -2.52 11.42
C ILE A 4 2.04 -3.62 12.47
N ALA A 5 1.24 -3.35 13.50
CA ALA A 5 0.64 -4.40 14.30
C ALA A 5 -0.66 -4.81 13.57
N GLU A 6 -0.66 -5.96 12.91
CA GLU A 6 -1.89 -6.48 12.30
C GLU A 6 -2.81 -7.06 13.39
N PRO A 7 -4.10 -6.70 13.42
CA PRO A 7 -5.04 -7.34 14.31
C PRO A 7 -5.32 -8.77 13.83
N SER A 8 -4.99 -9.76 14.67
CA SER A 8 -5.37 -11.15 14.45
C SER A 8 -6.90 -11.29 14.57
N THR A 9 -7.58 -11.55 13.45
CA THR A 9 -8.93 -12.13 13.48
C THR A 9 -8.93 -13.41 12.67
N VAL A 10 -9.06 -14.54 13.35
CA VAL A 10 -9.56 -15.78 12.73
C VAL A 10 -10.66 -16.33 13.64
N PRO A 11 -11.79 -16.71 13.04
CA PRO A 11 -12.24 -18.08 13.22
C PRO A 11 -12.61 -18.75 11.87
N THR A 12 -11.92 -19.85 11.58
CA THR A 12 -12.29 -20.99 10.71
C THR A 12 -12.59 -20.77 9.20
N PRO A 13 -12.21 -21.73 8.35
CA PRO A 13 -12.10 -21.53 6.91
C PRO A 13 -13.45 -21.70 6.22
N VAL A 14 -13.96 -20.60 5.65
CA VAL A 14 -14.77 -20.70 4.43
C VAL A 14 -13.77 -20.61 3.29
N VAL A 15 -13.70 -21.65 2.47
CA VAL A 15 -12.95 -21.63 1.21
C VAL A 15 -13.61 -20.57 0.33
N ALA A 16 -13.03 -19.37 0.32
CA ALA A 16 -13.24 -18.38 -0.70
C ALA A 16 -12.03 -18.46 -1.63
N GLU A 17 -12.24 -19.01 -2.82
CA GLU A 17 -11.29 -18.90 -3.92
C GLU A 17 -10.97 -17.42 -4.12
N TRP A 18 -9.73 -17.02 -3.81
CA TRP A 18 -9.20 -15.71 -4.15
C TRP A 18 -8.97 -15.65 -5.66
N THR A 19 -10.05 -15.43 -6.40
CA THR A 19 -9.95 -14.68 -7.66
C THR A 19 -10.09 -13.20 -7.29
N PRO A 20 -9.20 -12.30 -7.74
CA PRO A 20 -9.33 -10.87 -7.47
C PRO A 20 -10.50 -10.32 -8.31
N ILE A 21 -11.72 -10.60 -7.88
CA ILE A 21 -12.90 -9.88 -8.29
C ILE A 21 -13.00 -8.73 -7.29
N MET A 22 -12.42 -7.57 -7.60
CA MET A 22 -12.67 -6.37 -6.79
C MET A 22 -14.18 -6.07 -6.84
N PRO A 23 -14.92 -6.17 -5.73
CA PRO A 23 -16.28 -5.66 -5.72
C PRO A 23 -16.21 -4.12 -5.82
N ALA A 24 -17.14 -3.52 -6.57
CA ALA A 24 -17.20 -2.07 -6.77
C ALA A 24 -17.26 -1.25 -5.46
N SER A 25 -17.54 -1.90 -4.33
CA SER A 25 -17.54 -1.33 -2.98
C SER A 25 -16.15 -0.91 -2.44
N TYR A 26 -15.05 -1.20 -3.15
CA TYR A 26 -13.67 -0.79 -2.77
C TYR A 26 -13.10 0.41 -3.55
N LEU A 27 -13.93 1.08 -4.36
CA LEU A 27 -13.50 2.27 -5.10
C LEU A 27 -13.58 3.50 -4.20
N SER A 28 -12.41 4.09 -3.89
CA SER A 28 -12.28 5.22 -2.97
C SER A 28 -12.04 6.53 -3.71
N SER A 29 -12.66 7.61 -3.24
CA SER A 29 -12.40 8.97 -3.71
C SER A 29 -11.01 9.50 -3.32
N THR A 30 -10.31 8.82 -2.40
CA THR A 30 -8.97 9.19 -1.93
C THR A 30 -7.85 8.37 -2.57
N VAL A 31 -8.21 7.36 -3.38
CA VAL A 31 -7.26 6.46 -4.02
C VAL A 31 -7.18 6.80 -5.50
N CYS A 32 -5.96 6.97 -5.98
CA CYS A 32 -5.66 7.22 -7.37
C CYS A 32 -5.71 5.89 -8.15
N TYR A 33 -6.44 5.85 -9.25
CA TYR A 33 -6.49 4.70 -10.15
C TYR A 33 -6.01 5.08 -11.54
N ARG A 34 -5.25 4.19 -12.16
CA ARG A 34 -4.97 4.23 -13.59
C ARG A 34 -6.01 3.39 -14.32
N LEU A 35 -6.67 3.98 -15.32
CA LEU A 35 -7.67 3.31 -16.16
C LEU A 35 -7.02 2.87 -17.46
N SER A 36 -6.62 1.60 -17.53
CA SER A 36 -6.15 0.93 -18.75
C SER A 36 -7.26 0.07 -19.33
N ASN A 37 -7.19 -0.33 -20.60
CA ASN A 37 -8.12 -1.32 -21.16
C ASN A 37 -7.41 -2.53 -21.74
N HIS A 38 -8.15 -3.64 -21.85
CA HIS A 38 -7.63 -4.90 -22.37
C HIS A 38 -7.04 -4.75 -23.78
N PHE A 39 -7.69 -3.97 -24.66
CA PHE A 39 -7.30 -3.79 -26.06
C PHE A 39 -5.93 -3.13 -26.25
N ASN A 40 -5.66 -2.05 -25.52
CA ASN A 40 -4.40 -1.33 -25.60
C ASN A 40 -3.34 -1.90 -24.63
N GLY A 41 -3.68 -2.92 -23.85
CA GLY A 41 -2.83 -3.46 -22.80
C GLY A 41 -2.66 -2.51 -21.60
N LEU A 42 -1.99 -3.03 -20.56
CA LEU A 42 -1.81 -2.32 -19.28
C LEU A 42 -0.77 -1.20 -19.32
N TYR A 43 -0.06 -1.01 -20.45
CA TYR A 43 1.00 -0.02 -20.62
C TYR A 43 0.47 1.35 -21.11
N ARG A 44 -0.83 1.47 -21.39
CA ARG A 44 -1.49 2.74 -21.72
C ARG A 44 -2.71 2.96 -20.84
N SER A 45 -2.98 4.21 -20.54
CA SER A 45 -4.13 4.59 -19.73
C SER A 45 -4.78 5.88 -20.21
N ILE A 46 -6.01 6.11 -19.76
CA ILE A 46 -6.71 7.37 -20.02
C ILE A 46 -5.95 8.50 -19.32
N ASP A 47 -5.56 9.50 -20.11
CA ASP A 47 -5.01 10.79 -19.68
C ASP A 47 -5.91 11.93 -20.14
N ILE A 48 -5.82 13.11 -19.52
CA ILE A 48 -6.58 14.30 -19.92
C ILE A 48 -5.69 15.22 -20.73
N GLU A 49 -6.03 15.37 -22.01
CA GLU A 49 -5.43 16.40 -22.85
C GLU A 49 -6.08 17.75 -22.56
N ASN A 50 -5.27 18.79 -22.40
CA ASN A 50 -5.73 20.12 -22.00
C ASN A 50 -5.12 21.23 -22.87
N VAL A 51 -5.01 20.94 -24.16
CA VAL A 51 -4.60 21.88 -25.20
C VAL A 51 -5.72 21.98 -26.23
N GLU A 52 -5.95 23.17 -26.78
CA GLU A 52 -6.93 23.35 -27.87
C GLU A 52 -6.50 22.56 -29.12
N PRO A 53 -7.42 21.90 -29.86
CA PRO A 53 -8.89 21.88 -29.69
C PRO A 53 -9.41 20.77 -28.75
N TYR A 54 -8.53 20.07 -28.04
CA TYR A 54 -8.83 18.88 -27.24
C TYR A 54 -8.92 19.15 -25.74
N LYS A 55 -9.22 20.39 -25.35
CA LYS A 55 -9.31 20.80 -23.94
C LYS A 55 -10.24 19.90 -23.14
N ASN A 56 -9.76 19.38 -22.00
CA ASN A 56 -10.45 18.45 -21.11
C ASN A 56 -10.87 17.13 -21.78
N THR A 57 -10.20 16.71 -22.86
CA THR A 57 -10.57 15.50 -23.60
C THR A 57 -9.76 14.31 -23.09
N PRO A 58 -10.42 13.21 -22.66
CA PRO A 58 -9.75 12.01 -22.26
C PRO A 58 -9.20 11.27 -23.50
N ARG A 59 -7.95 10.81 -23.43
CA ARG A 59 -7.27 10.07 -24.51
C ARG A 59 -6.39 8.97 -23.96
N MET A 60 -6.21 7.90 -24.73
CA MET A 60 -5.24 6.85 -24.38
C MET A 60 -3.82 7.35 -24.63
N LYS A 61 -2.98 7.37 -23.59
CA LYS A 61 -1.57 7.73 -23.66
C LYS A 61 -0.72 6.64 -22.99
N PRO A 62 0.56 6.48 -23.36
CA PRO A 62 1.50 5.65 -22.60
C PRO A 62 1.48 6.01 -21.12
N ASN A 63 1.59 4.99 -20.26
CA ASN A 63 1.64 5.20 -18.82
C ASN A 63 2.79 6.13 -18.45
N GLY A 64 2.51 7.10 -17.60
CA GLY A 64 3.49 8.01 -17.03
C GLY A 64 3.06 8.51 -15.66
N LYS A 65 3.74 9.57 -15.20
CA LYS A 65 3.43 10.27 -13.95
C LYS A 65 2.61 11.54 -14.21
N TYR A 66 1.56 11.40 -15.02
CA TYR A 66 0.71 12.53 -15.36
C TYR A 66 -0.49 12.56 -14.43
N THR A 67 -0.76 13.71 -13.83
CA THR A 67 -1.93 13.91 -12.96
C THR A 67 -3.25 13.67 -13.70
N GLY A 68 -3.26 13.73 -15.04
CA GLY A 68 -4.43 13.41 -15.87
C GLY A 68 -4.66 11.91 -16.03
N GLN A 69 -3.68 11.06 -15.69
CA GLN A 69 -3.81 9.60 -15.62
C GLN A 69 -4.21 9.08 -14.24
N CYS A 70 -4.29 9.98 -13.25
CA CYS A 70 -4.69 9.67 -11.89
C CYS A 70 -6.19 9.93 -11.72
N TRP A 71 -6.99 8.87 -11.77
CA TRP A 71 -8.45 8.95 -11.69
C TRP A 71 -8.95 8.67 -10.28
N TYR A 72 -9.85 9.52 -9.78
CA TYR A 72 -10.60 9.30 -8.55
C TYR A 72 -12.02 8.87 -8.89
N ILE A 73 -12.50 7.87 -8.15
CA ILE A 73 -13.81 7.27 -8.36
C ILE A 73 -14.64 7.57 -7.11
N THR A 74 -15.49 8.58 -7.22
CA THR A 74 -16.22 9.12 -6.06
C THR A 74 -17.66 8.63 -6.07
N PRO A 75 -18.10 7.88 -5.05
CA PRO A 75 -19.50 7.44 -4.95
C PRO A 75 -20.45 8.64 -4.88
N ILE A 76 -21.53 8.59 -5.66
CA ILE A 76 -22.59 9.59 -5.62
C ILE A 76 -23.51 9.25 -4.44
N LYS A 77 -23.75 10.24 -3.57
CA LYS A 77 -24.33 10.04 -2.23
C LYS A 77 -25.85 10.14 -2.17
N ASP A 78 -26.49 10.62 -3.23
CA ASP A 78 -27.95 10.69 -3.26
C ASP A 78 -28.57 9.28 -3.28
N ILE A 79 -29.79 9.20 -2.73
CA ILE A 79 -30.48 7.92 -2.58
C ILE A 79 -30.86 7.35 -3.96
N GLU A 80 -31.23 8.22 -4.91
CA GLU A 80 -31.64 7.84 -6.27
C GLU A 80 -30.47 7.42 -7.17
N ASN A 81 -29.25 7.87 -6.89
CA ASN A 81 -28.06 7.52 -7.65
C ASN A 81 -27.02 6.72 -6.85
N LYS A 82 -27.46 6.07 -5.77
CA LYS A 82 -26.69 5.04 -5.07
C LYS A 82 -26.18 3.97 -6.04
N GLY A 83 -24.87 3.74 -6.02
CA GLY A 83 -24.18 2.78 -6.90
C GLY A 83 -23.65 3.35 -8.21
N TYR A 84 -23.77 4.66 -8.41
CA TYR A 84 -23.10 5.42 -9.48
C TYR A 84 -21.95 6.24 -8.91
N TYR A 85 -21.02 6.63 -9.80
CA TYR A 85 -19.77 7.27 -9.44
C TYR A 85 -19.50 8.48 -10.34
N TYR A 86 -18.92 9.52 -9.76
CA TYR A 86 -18.20 10.55 -10.49
C TYR A 86 -16.77 10.07 -10.77
N LEU A 87 -16.32 10.26 -12.00
CA LEU A 87 -14.95 9.97 -12.43
C LEU A 87 -14.23 11.30 -12.63
N SER A 88 -13.29 11.64 -11.74
CA SER A 88 -12.49 12.87 -11.84
C SER A 88 -11.00 12.53 -11.94
N THR A 89 -10.16 13.53 -12.23
CA THR A 89 -8.70 13.33 -12.27
C THR A 89 -7.99 14.24 -11.29
N ALA A 90 -6.81 13.84 -10.81
CA ALA A 90 -5.95 14.71 -10.00
C ALA A 90 -5.55 15.99 -10.72
N PHE A 91 -5.49 15.96 -12.06
CA PHE A 91 -5.15 17.14 -12.86
C PHE A 91 -6.22 18.24 -12.81
N ARG A 92 -7.50 17.88 -12.98
CA ARG A 92 -8.59 18.87 -12.99
C ARG A 92 -9.26 19.04 -11.63
N GLY A 93 -8.99 18.15 -10.69
CA GLY A 93 -9.63 18.11 -9.39
C GLY A 93 -11.02 17.47 -9.43
N LYS A 94 -11.60 17.26 -8.25
CA LYS A 94 -12.88 16.56 -8.06
C LYS A 94 -14.09 17.28 -8.66
N ASP A 95 -13.99 18.59 -8.89
CA ASP A 95 -15.10 19.41 -9.38
C ASP A 95 -15.29 19.28 -10.90
N MET A 96 -14.34 18.64 -11.59
CA MET A 96 -14.37 18.38 -13.02
C MET A 96 -14.45 16.88 -13.28
N VAL A 97 -15.61 16.41 -13.71
CA VAL A 97 -15.94 14.99 -13.83
C VAL A 97 -16.19 14.59 -15.27
N LEU A 98 -15.96 13.31 -15.57
CA LEU A 98 -16.23 12.73 -16.87
C LEU A 98 -17.71 12.86 -17.18
N ASP A 99 -17.99 13.50 -18.30
CA ASP A 99 -19.33 13.82 -18.76
C ASP A 99 -19.47 13.47 -20.23
N ARG A 100 -20.63 12.92 -20.58
CA ARG A 100 -21.09 12.83 -21.94
C ARG A 100 -21.66 14.18 -22.38
N TYR A 101 -20.78 15.03 -22.92
CA TYR A 101 -21.16 16.33 -23.43
C TYR A 101 -21.92 16.24 -24.77
N GLN A 102 -23.27 16.33 -24.72
CA GLN A 102 -24.24 16.60 -25.83
C GLN A 102 -24.08 15.86 -27.18
N THR A 103 -23.13 14.91 -27.29
CA THR A 103 -22.77 14.08 -28.45
C THR A 103 -22.14 12.77 -27.94
N SER A 104 -21.72 11.87 -28.84
CA SER A 104 -20.98 10.64 -28.50
C SER A 104 -19.55 10.89 -27.96
N ALA A 105 -19.13 12.15 -27.81
CA ALA A 105 -17.84 12.54 -27.24
C ALA A 105 -17.90 12.66 -25.70
N VAL A 106 -16.80 12.29 -25.04
CA VAL A 106 -16.66 12.34 -23.58
C VAL A 106 -15.63 13.42 -23.22
N ARG A 107 -15.89 14.25 -22.21
CA ARG A 107 -15.00 15.31 -21.74
C ARG A 107 -15.11 15.50 -20.23
N LEU A 108 -14.15 16.14 -19.58
CA LEU A 108 -14.33 16.60 -18.20
C LEU A 108 -15.14 17.91 -18.18
N GLN A 109 -16.20 17.95 -17.36
CA GLN A 109 -17.08 19.10 -17.14
C GLN A 109 -17.28 19.39 -15.64
N PRO A 110 -17.60 20.64 -15.26
CA PRO A 110 -17.98 20.96 -13.90
C PRO A 110 -19.16 20.10 -13.42
N ILE A 111 -19.15 19.64 -12.17
CA ILE A 111 -20.30 18.93 -11.61
C ILE A 111 -21.52 19.86 -11.62
N ASP A 112 -22.57 19.45 -12.33
CA ASP A 112 -23.84 20.18 -12.43
C ASP A 112 -25.05 19.33 -12.01
N GLY A 113 -24.79 18.09 -11.59
CA GLY A 113 -25.81 17.15 -11.13
C GLY A 113 -26.54 16.41 -12.26
N THR A 114 -26.16 16.61 -13.52
CA THR A 114 -26.82 15.92 -14.64
C THR A 114 -26.51 14.43 -14.67
N LEU A 115 -27.48 13.63 -15.15
CA LEU A 115 -27.32 12.18 -15.27
C LEU A 115 -26.20 11.75 -16.22
N THR A 116 -25.74 12.64 -17.12
CA THR A 116 -24.63 12.40 -18.05
C THR A 116 -23.27 12.29 -17.35
N GLN A 117 -23.18 12.70 -16.09
CA GLN A 117 -21.98 12.60 -15.23
C GLN A 117 -21.94 11.33 -14.36
N HIS A 118 -22.99 10.50 -14.42
CA HIS A 118 -23.17 9.36 -13.53
C HIS A 118 -22.71 8.06 -14.21
N TRP A 119 -21.65 7.44 -13.69
CA TRP A 119 -21.08 6.22 -14.25
C TRP A 119 -21.29 5.02 -13.34
N LYS A 120 -21.62 3.88 -13.93
CA LYS A 120 -21.71 2.58 -13.23
C LYS A 120 -20.53 1.71 -13.63
N ILE A 121 -19.86 1.13 -12.64
CA ILE A 121 -18.72 0.24 -12.84
C ILE A 121 -19.21 -1.19 -12.62
N VAL A 122 -19.19 -2.00 -13.68
CA VAL A 122 -19.78 -3.33 -13.72
C VAL A 122 -18.69 -4.35 -14.06
N PRO A 123 -18.50 -5.43 -13.28
CA PRO A 123 -17.54 -6.48 -13.63
C PRO A 123 -17.75 -7.00 -15.06
N SER A 124 -16.66 -7.22 -15.78
CA SER A 124 -16.68 -7.82 -17.11
C SER A 124 -17.02 -9.31 -17.02
N SER A 125 -17.91 -9.78 -17.90
CA SER A 125 -18.16 -11.22 -18.09
C SER A 125 -17.07 -11.90 -18.90
N ASP A 126 -16.30 -11.12 -19.66
CA ASP A 126 -15.41 -11.64 -20.68
C ASP A 126 -13.97 -11.77 -20.15
N TYR A 127 -13.59 -10.93 -19.17
CA TYR A 127 -12.25 -10.88 -18.61
C TYR A 127 -12.27 -10.68 -17.09
N THR A 128 -11.79 -11.67 -16.34
CA THR A 128 -11.65 -11.59 -14.88
C THR A 128 -10.77 -10.40 -14.47
N GLY A 129 -11.25 -9.59 -13.51
CA GLY A 129 -10.55 -8.41 -13.02
C GLY A 129 -10.67 -7.16 -13.90
N TYR A 130 -11.47 -7.21 -14.97
CA TYR A 130 -11.84 -6.06 -15.79
C TYR A 130 -13.30 -5.65 -15.56
N PHE A 131 -13.65 -4.45 -16.00
CA PHE A 131 -14.94 -3.81 -15.75
C PHE A 131 -15.42 -3.04 -16.98
N TYR A 132 -16.73 -3.00 -17.20
CA TYR A 132 -17.38 -2.03 -18.06
C TYR A 132 -17.68 -0.74 -17.27
N ILE A 133 -17.46 0.40 -17.92
CA ILE A 133 -17.87 1.73 -17.41
C ILE A 133 -19.11 2.14 -18.20
N LYS A 134 -20.29 2.10 -17.57
CA LYS A 134 -21.59 2.33 -18.20
C LYS A 134 -22.16 3.70 -17.82
N SER A 135 -22.61 4.45 -18.82
CA SER A 135 -23.38 5.67 -18.62
C SER A 135 -24.73 5.35 -17.98
N ARG A 136 -25.16 6.17 -17.01
CA ARG A 136 -26.50 6.06 -16.42
C ARG A 136 -27.61 6.39 -17.41
N THR A 137 -27.39 7.31 -18.34
CA THR A 137 -28.46 7.88 -19.17
C THR A 137 -29.09 6.86 -20.13
N ASP A 138 -28.28 5.99 -20.71
CA ASP A 138 -28.68 5.08 -21.80
C ASP A 138 -27.96 3.73 -21.75
N GLY A 139 -27.15 3.48 -20.71
CA GLY A 139 -26.37 2.24 -20.58
C GLY A 139 -25.18 2.12 -21.54
N ALA A 140 -24.87 3.15 -22.34
CA ALA A 140 -23.74 3.13 -23.26
C ALA A 140 -22.43 2.91 -22.51
N ARG A 141 -21.51 2.15 -23.12
CA ARG A 141 -20.23 1.76 -22.53
C ARG A 141 -19.12 2.67 -23.04
N LEU A 142 -18.19 3.02 -22.15
CA LEU A 142 -16.95 3.70 -22.52
C LEU A 142 -16.07 2.72 -23.31
N ASP A 143 -15.70 3.09 -24.53
CA ASP A 143 -14.91 2.27 -25.44
C ASP A 143 -13.75 3.04 -26.06
N VAL A 144 -12.74 2.30 -26.54
CA VAL A 144 -11.70 2.81 -27.43
C VAL A 144 -11.81 2.07 -28.76
N TYR A 145 -12.12 2.81 -29.83
CA TYR A 145 -12.45 2.26 -31.16
C TYR A 145 -11.45 2.72 -32.24
N GLN A 146 -10.93 1.76 -33.01
CA GLN A 146 -10.12 1.89 -34.24
C GLN A 146 -8.81 2.72 -34.21
N THR A 147 -8.76 3.89 -33.58
CA THR A 147 -7.64 4.84 -33.71
C THR A 147 -6.64 4.81 -32.55
N ASN A 148 -6.79 3.90 -31.59
CA ASN A 148 -5.91 3.74 -30.41
C ASN A 148 -5.73 5.00 -29.53
N THR A 149 -6.44 6.10 -29.79
CA THR A 149 -6.27 7.37 -29.05
C THR A 149 -7.57 7.95 -28.51
N ASP A 150 -8.71 7.68 -29.15
CA ASP A 150 -9.96 8.38 -28.87
C ASP A 150 -10.94 7.50 -28.08
N LEU A 151 -11.45 8.05 -26.99
CA LEU A 151 -12.54 7.47 -26.21
C LEU A 151 -13.89 7.85 -26.80
N ARG A 152 -14.79 6.88 -26.91
CA ARG A 152 -16.17 7.09 -27.39
C ARG A 152 -17.15 6.33 -26.52
N LEU A 153 -18.41 6.75 -26.56
CA LEU A 153 -19.52 5.97 -26.00
C LEU A 153 -20.19 5.17 -27.09
N ILE A 154 -20.37 3.88 -26.83
CA ILE A 154 -21.04 2.94 -27.74
C ILE A 154 -22.24 2.33 -27.00
N SER A 155 -23.44 2.50 -27.56
CA SER A 155 -24.61 1.69 -27.20
C SER A 155 -24.36 0.25 -27.65
N ASP A 156 -24.86 -0.77 -26.95
CA ASP A 156 -24.73 -2.23 -27.24
C ASP A 156 -25.31 -2.64 -28.64
N ASP A 157 -24.96 -1.94 -29.73
CA ASP A 157 -25.61 -1.93 -31.05
C ASP A 157 -25.02 -2.97 -32.03
N GLY A 158 -24.31 -3.98 -31.52
CA GLY A 158 -23.79 -5.08 -32.34
C GLY A 158 -22.61 -4.71 -33.24
N LYS A 159 -21.98 -3.54 -33.08
CA LYS A 159 -20.71 -3.22 -33.74
C LYS A 159 -19.55 -3.99 -33.10
N PRO A 160 -18.47 -4.30 -33.85
CA PRO A 160 -17.28 -4.90 -33.26
C PRO A 160 -16.65 -3.95 -32.25
N THR A 161 -16.64 -4.34 -30.98
CA THR A 161 -16.10 -3.56 -29.86
C THR A 161 -14.88 -4.27 -29.30
N THR A 162 -13.80 -3.53 -29.02
CA THR A 162 -12.55 -4.14 -28.54
C THR A 162 -12.05 -3.53 -27.23
N GLY A 163 -12.32 -2.23 -26.95
CA GLY A 163 -11.71 -1.48 -25.84
C GLY A 163 -12.55 -1.28 -24.58
N GLN A 164 -13.70 -1.94 -24.44
CA GLN A 164 -14.68 -1.69 -23.36
C GLN A 164 -14.31 -2.30 -21.99
N ASN A 165 -13.30 -3.17 -21.97
CA ASN A 165 -12.88 -3.89 -20.77
C ASN A 165 -11.78 -3.10 -20.07
N TRP A 166 -12.16 -2.37 -19.02
CA TRP A 166 -11.29 -1.48 -18.26
C TRP A 166 -10.71 -2.16 -17.02
N LYS A 167 -9.41 -1.98 -16.78
CA LYS A 167 -8.74 -2.36 -15.53
C LYS A 167 -8.40 -1.10 -14.75
N PHE A 168 -8.88 -1.07 -13.51
CA PHE A 168 -8.56 -0.03 -12.53
C PHE A 168 -7.35 -0.48 -11.73
N THR A 169 -6.18 0.07 -12.06
CA THR A 169 -4.95 -0.23 -11.33
C THR A 169 -4.74 0.84 -10.27
N LYS A 170 -4.82 0.46 -8.99
CA LYS A 170 -4.50 1.36 -7.88
C LYS A 170 -3.06 1.86 -8.03
N LEU A 171 -2.88 3.18 -8.05
CA LEU A 171 -1.56 3.81 -7.93
C LEU A 171 -1.31 4.02 -6.43
N PRO A 172 -0.37 3.28 -5.81
CA PRO A 172 -0.07 3.48 -4.40
C PRO A 172 0.50 4.90 -4.18
N PRO A 173 0.04 5.63 -3.16
CA PRO A 173 0.71 6.86 -2.74
C PRO A 173 2.13 6.52 -2.26
N GLY A 174 3.07 7.45 -2.39
CA GLY A 174 4.41 7.27 -1.82
C GLY A 174 4.35 7.00 -0.31
N ARG A 175 5.24 6.15 0.20
CA ARG A 175 5.23 5.69 1.61
C ARG A 175 6.12 6.49 2.55
N GLY A 176 6.65 7.64 2.10
CA GLY A 176 7.50 8.51 2.92
C GLY A 176 6.83 8.98 4.22
N GLN A 177 5.50 9.17 4.21
CA GLN A 177 4.70 9.51 5.40
C GLN A 177 4.74 8.47 6.52
N GLU A 178 5.12 7.23 6.22
CA GLU A 178 5.26 6.16 7.21
C GLU A 178 6.64 6.17 7.89
N THR A 179 7.56 7.03 7.45
CA THR A 179 8.92 7.13 7.96
C THR A 179 9.10 8.37 8.83
N PRO A 180 10.00 8.35 9.82
CA PRO A 180 10.27 9.52 10.65
C PRO A 180 11.17 10.57 9.96
N GLY A 181 11.40 10.46 8.65
CA GLY A 181 12.21 11.40 7.87
C GLY A 181 13.34 10.73 7.08
N GLU A 182 14.26 11.56 6.59
CA GLU A 182 15.36 11.16 5.70
C GLU A 182 16.69 10.89 6.44
N ASP A 183 16.83 11.33 7.70
CA ASP A 183 18.07 11.20 8.47
C ASP A 183 18.18 9.83 9.16
N PRO A 184 19.24 9.02 8.89
CA PRO A 184 19.43 7.71 9.51
C PRO A 184 19.57 7.77 11.03
N TYR A 185 20.18 8.83 11.57
CA TYR A 185 20.37 8.97 13.01
C TYR A 185 19.05 9.25 13.74
N LEU A 186 18.27 10.24 13.29
CA LEU A 186 16.93 10.52 13.79
C LEU A 186 16.02 9.30 13.67
N THR A 187 16.08 8.60 12.54
CA THR A 187 15.31 7.37 12.33
C THR A 187 15.70 6.30 13.35
N SER A 188 16.99 6.14 13.65
CA SER A 188 17.47 5.20 14.66
C SER A 188 16.94 5.52 16.06
N GLN A 189 16.97 6.79 16.47
CA GLN A 189 16.42 7.24 17.77
C GLN A 189 14.90 7.01 17.85
N TYR A 190 14.19 7.30 16.76
CA TYR A 190 12.75 7.04 16.67
C TYR A 190 12.45 5.54 16.81
N VAL A 191 13.19 4.70 16.07
CA VAL A 191 13.07 3.23 16.11
C VAL A 191 13.31 2.68 17.50
N TYR A 192 14.37 3.12 18.19
CA TYR A 192 14.64 2.68 19.55
C TYR A 192 13.46 3.02 20.48
N SER A 193 12.93 4.24 20.40
CA SER A 193 11.85 4.71 21.25
C SER A 193 10.53 3.96 20.99
N ILE A 194 10.16 3.79 19.72
CA ILE A 194 8.89 3.13 19.36
C ILE A 194 8.92 1.63 19.68
N ILE A 195 10.03 0.94 19.42
CA ILE A 195 10.14 -0.50 19.72
C ILE A 195 10.09 -0.75 21.22
N ASN A 196 10.80 0.06 22.02
CA ASN A 196 10.71 -0.03 23.48
C ASN A 196 9.28 0.22 23.98
N GLY A 197 8.60 1.28 23.50
CA GLY A 197 7.24 1.59 23.92
C GLY A 197 6.18 0.57 23.49
N LEU A 198 6.42 -0.13 22.38
CA LEU A 198 5.54 -1.19 21.88
C LEU A 198 5.76 -2.52 22.61
N GLN A 199 7.01 -2.97 22.72
CA GLN A 199 7.31 -4.34 23.13
C GLN A 199 7.57 -4.51 24.61
N ASN A 200 8.20 -3.53 25.25
CA ASN A 200 8.77 -3.69 26.58
C ASN A 200 7.86 -3.09 27.65
N ASP A 201 7.90 -3.71 28.82
CA ASP A 201 7.21 -3.30 30.02
C ASP A 201 8.01 -3.83 31.20
N ASP A 202 8.54 -2.92 32.02
CA ASP A 202 9.53 -3.27 33.06
C ASP A 202 8.96 -4.22 34.12
N ASP A 203 7.63 -4.24 34.29
CA ASP A 203 6.93 -5.05 35.30
C ASP A 203 6.45 -6.41 34.77
N SER A 204 6.76 -6.77 33.52
CA SER A 204 6.27 -7.98 32.88
C SER A 204 7.39 -8.87 32.33
N LYS A 205 7.27 -10.18 32.56
CA LYS A 205 8.12 -11.19 31.89
C LYS A 205 7.74 -11.40 30.42
N TYR A 206 6.57 -10.93 30.00
CA TYR A 206 6.05 -11.12 28.65
C TYR A 206 6.38 -9.92 27.77
N LEU A 207 6.57 -10.17 26.48
CA LEU A 207 6.43 -9.12 25.48
C LEU A 207 5.00 -8.57 25.50
N LYS A 208 4.87 -7.25 25.44
CA LYS A 208 3.57 -6.58 25.32
C LYS A 208 2.94 -6.79 23.96
N ILE A 209 3.71 -6.52 22.91
CA ILE A 209 3.48 -6.99 21.55
C ILE A 209 4.81 -7.41 20.93
N ALA A 210 4.78 -8.28 19.92
CA ALA A 210 5.95 -8.59 19.11
C ALA A 210 6.00 -7.61 17.94
N ALA A 211 6.83 -6.56 18.04
CA ALA A 211 7.00 -5.60 16.96
C ALA A 211 7.87 -6.19 15.83
N SER A 212 7.72 -5.63 14.64
CA SER A 212 8.50 -6.00 13.46
C SER A 212 8.97 -4.75 12.71
N CYS A 213 10.28 -4.56 12.60
CA CYS A 213 10.84 -3.46 11.82
C CYS A 213 10.79 -3.77 10.32
N LYS A 214 10.35 -2.79 9.52
CA LYS A 214 10.20 -2.96 8.08
C LYS A 214 10.53 -1.71 7.26
N HIS A 215 10.86 -1.84 5.98
CA HIS A 215 11.05 -3.09 5.24
C HIS A 215 12.55 -3.29 5.10
N PHE A 216 13.10 -4.38 5.66
CA PHE A 216 14.52 -4.64 5.62
C PHE A 216 14.86 -5.17 4.22
N ASN A 217 15.65 -4.46 3.40
CA ASN A 217 16.14 -3.07 3.55
C ASN A 217 16.25 -2.41 2.17
N ALA A 218 16.73 -1.16 2.14
CA ALA A 218 16.86 -0.36 0.90
C ALA A 218 15.56 -0.26 0.08
N TYR A 219 14.46 -0.02 0.77
CA TYR A 219 13.14 0.19 0.19
C TYR A 219 12.63 1.60 0.49
N ASP A 220 12.49 2.39 -0.56
CA ASP A 220 12.08 3.79 -0.48
C ASP A 220 11.26 4.25 -1.70
N LEU A 221 10.95 3.35 -2.65
CA LEU A 221 10.23 3.66 -3.89
C LEU A 221 9.03 2.73 -4.12
N GLU A 222 7.85 3.32 -4.31
CA GLU A 222 6.63 2.61 -4.70
C GLU A 222 6.56 2.32 -6.20
N ASN A 223 6.69 3.39 -6.99
CA ASN A 223 6.68 3.35 -8.43
C ASN A 223 7.35 4.60 -8.97
N TRP A 224 8.55 4.45 -9.52
CA TRP A 224 9.31 5.56 -10.06
C TRP A 224 9.92 5.20 -11.39
N ASN A 225 9.74 6.09 -12.38
CA ASN A 225 10.26 5.96 -13.74
C ASN A 225 9.94 4.62 -14.44
N GLY A 226 8.73 4.08 -14.20
CA GLY A 226 8.29 2.83 -14.81
C GLY A 226 8.73 1.56 -14.07
N THR A 227 9.48 1.69 -12.98
CA THR A 227 9.85 0.60 -12.08
C THR A 227 8.96 0.64 -10.85
N ASP A 228 8.22 -0.45 -10.61
CA ASP A 228 7.42 -0.64 -9.39
C ASP A 228 8.23 -1.30 -8.28
N CYS A 229 7.74 -1.22 -7.05
CA CYS A 229 8.35 -1.81 -5.87
C CYS A 229 8.54 -3.33 -5.95
N PHE A 230 7.71 -4.04 -6.71
CA PHE A 230 7.75 -5.49 -6.85
C PHE A 230 8.90 -5.97 -7.75
N SER A 231 9.36 -5.11 -8.66
CA SER A 231 10.44 -5.38 -9.63
C SER A 231 11.68 -4.51 -9.39
N PHE A 232 11.65 -3.62 -8.40
CA PHE A 232 12.74 -2.70 -8.11
C PHE A 232 14.00 -3.45 -7.66
N ASN A 233 15.13 -3.15 -8.30
CA ASN A 233 16.46 -3.57 -7.86
C ASN A 233 17.24 -2.35 -7.38
N ALA A 234 17.39 -2.23 -6.06
CA ALA A 234 18.19 -1.19 -5.44
C ALA A 234 19.67 -1.48 -5.66
N VAL A 235 20.36 -0.63 -6.42
CA VAL A 235 21.81 -0.69 -6.59
C VAL A 235 22.44 0.23 -5.55
N VAL A 236 22.98 -0.37 -4.49
CA VAL A 236 23.45 0.36 -3.30
C VAL A 236 24.89 -0.05 -3.00
N THR A 237 25.76 0.93 -2.78
CA THR A 237 27.15 0.66 -2.38
C THR A 237 27.20 0.11 -0.96
N ASP A 238 28.25 -0.63 -0.60
CA ASP A 238 28.45 -1.08 0.78
C ASP A 238 28.53 0.09 1.76
N GLN A 239 29.10 1.22 1.31
CA GLN A 239 29.16 2.45 2.09
C GLN A 239 27.76 3.00 2.37
N ASP A 240 26.92 3.19 1.35
CA ASP A 240 25.56 3.69 1.52
C ASP A 240 24.70 2.73 2.35
N LEU A 241 24.92 1.41 2.20
CA LEU A 241 24.26 0.41 3.03
C LEU A 241 24.56 0.66 4.51
N VAL A 242 25.84 0.82 4.87
CA VAL A 242 26.27 0.99 6.27
C VAL A 242 25.97 2.39 6.81
N GLU A 243 26.12 3.44 6.01
CA GLU A 243 25.96 4.83 6.46
C GLU A 243 24.49 5.28 6.47
N THR A 244 23.65 4.75 5.57
CA THR A 244 22.29 5.25 5.36
C THR A 244 21.20 4.22 5.64
N TYR A 245 21.28 3.03 5.02
CA TYR A 245 20.14 2.10 5.02
C TYR A 245 20.08 1.15 6.22
N LEU A 246 21.23 0.73 6.75
CA LEU A 246 21.33 -0.23 7.85
C LEU A 246 21.25 0.37 9.27
N PRO A 247 21.71 1.60 9.58
CA PRO A 247 21.76 2.09 10.97
C PRO A 247 20.42 1.98 11.73
N PRO A 248 19.27 2.29 11.12
CA PRO A 248 17.99 2.13 11.81
C PRO A 248 17.62 0.66 12.09
N PHE A 249 18.01 -0.28 11.23
CA PHE A 249 17.77 -1.71 11.45
C PHE A 249 18.76 -2.33 12.42
N GLU A 250 20.01 -1.87 12.42
CA GLU A 250 20.98 -2.24 13.46
C GLU A 250 20.44 -1.83 14.83
N THR A 251 19.98 -0.58 14.97
CA THR A 251 19.35 -0.09 16.20
C THR A 251 18.10 -0.91 16.56
N CYS A 252 17.25 -1.21 15.56
CA CYS A 252 16.05 -2.02 15.80
C CYS A 252 16.36 -3.41 16.37
N ILE A 253 17.35 -4.09 15.80
CA ILE A 253 17.65 -5.48 16.12
C ILE A 253 18.55 -5.57 17.35
N ARG A 254 19.69 -4.88 17.33
CA ARG A 254 20.73 -4.98 18.36
C ARG A 254 20.33 -4.24 19.64
N ASP A 255 19.89 -2.99 19.50
CA ASP A 255 19.75 -2.08 20.63
C ASP A 255 18.34 -2.14 21.22
N ALA A 256 17.31 -2.15 20.37
CA ALA A 256 15.91 -2.22 20.79
C ALA A 256 15.37 -3.65 20.94
N ARG A 257 16.16 -4.66 20.50
CA ARG A 257 15.84 -6.09 20.62
C ARG A 257 14.46 -6.45 20.09
N VAL A 258 14.16 -5.99 18.87
CA VAL A 258 12.89 -6.27 18.19
C VAL A 258 12.60 -7.78 18.11
N ALA A 259 11.32 -8.15 18.20
CA ALA A 259 10.89 -9.55 18.11
C ALA A 259 11.00 -10.11 16.68
N GLY A 260 10.92 -9.27 15.66
CA GLY A 260 11.12 -9.70 14.28
C GLY A 260 11.45 -8.57 13.30
N ILE A 261 11.70 -8.96 12.06
CA ILE A 261 11.82 -8.02 10.94
C ILE A 261 10.98 -8.48 9.76
N MET A 262 10.49 -7.53 8.97
CA MET A 262 9.78 -7.81 7.73
C MET A 262 10.64 -7.42 6.53
N ARG A 263 10.72 -8.31 5.55
CA ARG A 263 11.46 -8.14 4.30
C ARG A 263 10.75 -7.21 3.35
N SER A 264 11.49 -6.67 2.40
CA SER A 264 10.92 -5.85 1.32
C SER A 264 10.60 -6.66 0.06
N HIS A 265 9.83 -6.06 -0.84
CA HIS A 265 9.60 -6.53 -2.21
C HIS A 265 10.82 -6.42 -3.11
N ASN A 266 11.68 -5.42 -2.92
CA ASN A 266 12.79 -5.12 -3.83
C ASN A 266 13.94 -6.15 -3.75
N ALA A 267 14.72 -6.21 -4.82
CA ALA A 267 16.06 -6.77 -4.81
C ALA A 267 17.08 -5.73 -4.37
N ILE A 268 18.22 -6.20 -3.85
CA ILE A 268 19.37 -5.36 -3.49
C ILE A 268 20.58 -5.95 -4.19
N ASN A 269 21.23 -5.15 -5.03
CA ASN A 269 22.37 -5.56 -5.85
C ASN A 269 22.11 -6.89 -6.60
N GLY A 270 20.89 -7.04 -7.12
CA GLY A 270 20.46 -8.20 -7.92
C GLY A 270 19.89 -9.38 -7.14
N ILE A 271 19.85 -9.33 -5.80
CA ILE A 271 19.34 -10.43 -4.97
C ILE A 271 18.02 -10.02 -4.30
N PRO A 272 16.90 -10.72 -4.54
CA PRO A 272 15.62 -10.45 -3.88
C PRO A 272 15.75 -10.44 -2.35
N SER A 273 15.10 -9.47 -1.69
CA SER A 273 15.25 -9.28 -0.25
C SER A 273 14.86 -10.50 0.58
N CYS A 274 13.87 -11.30 0.15
CA CYS A 274 13.47 -12.54 0.82
C CYS A 274 14.45 -13.71 0.62
N ALA A 275 15.35 -13.63 -0.37
CA ALA A 275 16.35 -14.65 -0.70
C ALA A 275 17.80 -14.25 -0.34
N ASN A 276 17.99 -13.06 0.25
CA ASN A 276 19.32 -12.49 0.48
C ASN A 276 19.97 -13.01 1.79
N LYS A 277 20.77 -14.07 1.67
CA LYS A 277 21.51 -14.72 2.78
C LYS A 277 22.43 -13.76 3.55
N PHE A 278 23.10 -12.83 2.87
CA PHE A 278 24.00 -11.88 3.54
C PHE A 278 23.20 -10.99 4.50
N HIS A 279 22.07 -10.45 4.03
CA HIS A 279 21.26 -9.53 4.83
C HIS A 279 20.53 -10.24 5.98
N LEU A 280 20.02 -11.45 5.73
CA LEU A 280 19.23 -12.19 6.71
C LEU A 280 20.07 -12.93 7.73
N ARG A 281 21.02 -13.72 7.24
CA ARG A 281 21.79 -14.62 8.07
C ARG A 281 23.02 -13.93 8.62
N THR A 282 23.79 -13.27 7.77
CA THR A 282 25.04 -12.62 8.19
C THR A 282 24.76 -11.36 9.01
N LEU A 283 23.96 -10.44 8.49
CA LEU A 283 23.67 -9.18 9.18
C LEU A 283 22.63 -9.35 10.29
N ALA A 284 21.35 -9.56 9.93
CA ALA A 284 20.28 -9.54 10.92
C ALA A 284 20.44 -10.62 12.01
N ARG A 285 20.64 -11.88 11.63
CA ARG A 285 20.71 -12.99 12.58
C ARG A 285 22.03 -13.02 13.36
N HIS A 286 23.17 -12.91 12.68
CA HIS A 286 24.48 -13.12 13.34
C HIS A 286 25.12 -11.83 13.83
N ALA A 287 25.23 -10.79 13.00
CA ALA A 287 25.93 -9.55 13.39
C ALA A 287 25.10 -8.70 14.37
N TYR A 288 23.79 -8.59 14.14
CA TYR A 288 22.88 -7.81 14.99
C TYR A 288 22.16 -8.66 16.05
N HIS A 289 22.36 -9.98 16.03
CA HIS A 289 21.81 -10.92 17.01
C HIS A 289 20.27 -10.98 17.08
N LEU A 290 19.58 -10.94 15.93
CA LEU A 290 18.11 -11.09 15.90
C LEU A 290 17.67 -12.39 16.56
N ASN A 291 16.89 -12.27 17.64
CA ASN A 291 16.29 -13.38 18.35
C ASN A 291 14.77 -13.41 18.16
N GLY A 292 14.35 -13.87 16.99
CA GLY A 292 12.93 -14.03 16.64
C GLY A 292 12.68 -14.24 15.15
N PHE A 293 11.50 -13.86 14.66
CA PHE A 293 11.04 -14.24 13.32
C PHE A 293 11.51 -13.27 12.22
N ILE A 294 11.53 -13.77 10.98
CA ILE A 294 11.73 -12.97 9.77
C ILE A 294 10.56 -13.27 8.84
N VAL A 295 9.73 -12.27 8.55
CA VAL A 295 8.54 -12.41 7.70
C VAL A 295 8.72 -11.72 6.35
N SER A 296 8.16 -12.27 5.28
CA SER A 296 8.09 -11.57 3.99
C SER A 296 7.13 -10.37 4.05
N ASP A 297 7.32 -9.37 3.18
CA ASP A 297 6.16 -8.52 2.83
C ASP A 297 5.16 -9.34 2.03
N CYS A 298 3.93 -8.85 1.93
CA CYS A 298 2.82 -9.65 1.44
C CYS A 298 2.94 -9.93 -0.06
N GLY A 299 3.22 -11.18 -0.43
CA GLY A 299 3.55 -11.60 -1.81
C GLY A 299 5.01 -11.37 -2.23
N ALA A 300 5.91 -10.96 -1.32
CA ALA A 300 7.32 -10.76 -1.64
C ALA A 300 8.08 -12.06 -1.93
N ILE A 301 7.56 -13.21 -1.48
CA ILE A 301 8.10 -14.52 -1.84
C ILE A 301 7.78 -14.84 -3.31
N ASP A 302 6.56 -14.56 -3.78
CA ASP A 302 6.18 -14.71 -5.19
C ASP A 302 7.04 -13.84 -6.11
N ASN A 303 7.42 -12.64 -5.65
CA ASN A 303 8.24 -11.71 -6.43
C ASN A 303 9.61 -12.28 -6.78
N ILE A 304 10.16 -13.23 -6.00
CA ILE A 304 11.48 -13.85 -6.26
C ILE A 304 11.57 -14.36 -7.70
N MET A 305 10.54 -15.07 -8.18
CA MET A 305 10.49 -15.56 -9.56
C MET A 305 9.62 -14.66 -10.45
N GLY A 306 8.47 -14.22 -9.94
CA GLY A 306 7.44 -13.57 -10.75
C GLY A 306 7.91 -12.27 -11.39
N THR A 307 8.61 -11.43 -10.63
CA THR A 307 9.04 -10.09 -11.06
C THR A 307 10.56 -9.91 -11.07
N HIS A 308 11.29 -10.63 -10.20
CA HIS A 308 12.76 -10.58 -10.16
C HIS A 308 13.44 -11.66 -11.00
N HIS A 309 12.69 -12.68 -11.45
CA HIS A 309 13.22 -13.78 -12.26
C HIS A 309 14.48 -14.45 -11.68
N TYR A 310 14.59 -14.50 -10.36
CA TYR A 310 15.79 -14.94 -9.64
C TYR A 310 15.93 -16.46 -9.58
N THR A 311 14.81 -17.19 -9.60
CA THR A 311 14.78 -18.65 -9.67
C THR A 311 14.14 -19.14 -10.95
N LEU A 312 14.47 -20.38 -11.36
CA LEU A 312 13.93 -21.01 -12.56
C LEU A 312 12.68 -21.86 -12.27
N THR A 313 12.54 -22.34 -11.04
CA THR A 313 11.42 -23.18 -10.62
C THR A 313 10.71 -22.60 -9.39
N VAL A 314 9.46 -22.99 -9.20
CA VAL A 314 8.63 -22.64 -8.04
C VAL A 314 9.21 -23.24 -6.76
N GLN A 315 9.74 -24.46 -6.83
CA GLN A 315 10.32 -25.17 -5.69
C GLN A 315 11.59 -24.47 -5.21
N ASP A 316 12.42 -23.95 -6.13
CA ASP A 316 13.62 -23.18 -5.79
C ASP A 316 13.30 -21.93 -4.96
N ILE A 317 12.11 -21.33 -5.12
CA ILE A 317 11.68 -20.17 -4.32
C ILE A 317 11.65 -20.52 -2.83
N VAL A 318 11.04 -21.66 -2.49
CA VAL A 318 10.96 -22.15 -1.11
C VAL A 318 12.36 -22.37 -0.54
N VAL A 319 13.24 -22.99 -1.34
CA VAL A 319 14.62 -23.29 -0.95
C VAL A 319 15.39 -22.00 -0.67
N VAL A 320 15.41 -21.06 -1.61
CA VAL A 320 16.23 -19.84 -1.47
C VAL A 320 15.72 -18.96 -0.33
N ALA A 321 14.40 -18.86 -0.13
CA ALA A 321 13.82 -18.03 0.91
C ALA A 321 14.03 -18.62 2.32
N LEU A 322 13.75 -19.92 2.52
CA LEU A 322 13.98 -20.59 3.81
C LEU A 322 15.47 -20.65 4.16
N HIS A 323 16.34 -20.95 3.18
CA HIS A 323 17.79 -20.99 3.42
C HIS A 323 18.39 -19.60 3.69
N ALA A 324 17.80 -18.54 3.13
CA ALA A 324 18.18 -17.18 3.49
C ALA A 324 17.77 -16.85 4.92
N GLY A 325 16.60 -17.35 5.35
CA GLY A 325 16.12 -17.22 6.73
C GLY A 325 14.74 -16.57 6.84
N THR A 326 14.03 -16.35 5.73
CA THR A 326 12.65 -15.87 5.73
C THR A 326 11.75 -16.98 6.27
N SER A 327 11.40 -16.90 7.56
CA SER A 327 10.74 -17.96 8.32
C SER A 327 9.22 -17.92 8.27
N LEU A 328 8.64 -16.79 7.87
CA LEU A 328 7.20 -16.60 7.71
C LEU A 328 6.90 -15.99 6.34
N ASP A 329 5.82 -16.47 5.74
CA ASP A 329 5.27 -15.94 4.51
C ASP A 329 4.02 -15.11 4.83
N CYS A 330 4.06 -13.80 4.57
CA CYS A 330 2.83 -13.03 4.40
C CYS A 330 2.23 -13.39 3.03
N GLY A 331 1.49 -14.48 2.99
CA GLY A 331 1.01 -15.03 1.74
C GLY A 331 0.58 -16.48 1.92
N ASP A 332 0.47 -17.18 0.81
CA ASP A 332 0.14 -18.60 0.79
C ASP A 332 1.15 -19.44 -0.01
N PHE A 333 2.31 -18.87 -0.34
CA PHE A 333 3.33 -19.53 -1.13
C PHE A 333 3.94 -20.71 -0.38
N TYR A 334 4.35 -20.50 0.88
CA TYR A 334 4.89 -21.60 1.69
C TYR A 334 3.85 -22.69 1.93
N SER A 335 2.60 -22.35 2.22
CA SER A 335 1.56 -23.36 2.48
C SER A 335 1.22 -24.17 1.24
N LYS A 336 1.27 -23.58 0.03
CA LYS A 336 1.05 -24.27 -1.24
C LYS A 336 2.23 -25.14 -1.68
N HIS A 337 3.48 -24.70 -1.47
CA HIS A 337 4.64 -25.27 -2.15
C HIS A 337 5.62 -26.02 -1.25
N SER A 338 5.60 -25.82 0.08
CA SER A 338 6.62 -26.43 0.97
C SER A 338 6.51 -27.95 1.06
N LYS A 339 5.29 -28.50 0.98
CA LYS A 339 5.08 -29.96 1.01
C LYS A 339 5.73 -30.66 -0.18
N GLU A 340 5.57 -30.09 -1.36
CA GLU A 340 6.19 -30.64 -2.58
C GLU A 340 7.71 -30.50 -2.54
N ALA A 341 8.22 -29.35 -2.08
CA ALA A 341 9.64 -29.13 -1.88
C ALA A 341 10.26 -30.16 -0.90
N LEU A 342 9.53 -30.53 0.16
CA LEU A 342 9.96 -31.56 1.10
C LEU A 342 9.97 -32.96 0.46
N ILE A 343 8.91 -33.33 -0.27
CA ILE A 343 8.81 -34.63 -0.95
C ILE A 343 9.92 -34.79 -2.00
N ASN A 344 10.25 -33.72 -2.71
CA ASN A 344 11.30 -33.71 -3.73
C ASN A 344 12.72 -33.59 -3.12
N GLY A 345 12.84 -33.46 -1.80
CA GLY A 345 14.11 -33.35 -1.08
C GLY A 345 14.87 -32.04 -1.30
N THR A 346 14.20 -31.00 -1.82
CA THR A 346 14.84 -29.68 -2.04
C THR A 346 14.93 -28.88 -0.74
N ILE A 347 14.04 -29.17 0.22
CA ILE A 347 14.15 -28.75 1.62
C ILE A 347 14.06 -29.97 2.55
N SER A 348 14.56 -29.82 3.78
CA SER A 348 14.48 -30.83 4.83
C SER A 348 13.48 -30.45 5.92
N GLU A 349 13.02 -31.41 6.72
CA GLU A 349 12.22 -31.14 7.93
C GLU A 349 12.93 -30.16 8.86
N GLN A 350 14.25 -30.28 9.00
CA GLN A 350 15.06 -29.36 9.80
C GLN A 350 14.95 -27.90 9.34
N ASN A 351 14.77 -27.64 8.04
CA ASN A 351 14.54 -26.28 7.55
C ASN A 351 13.20 -25.72 8.05
N ILE A 352 12.16 -26.55 8.06
CA ILE A 352 10.82 -26.21 8.53
C ILE A 352 10.82 -26.04 10.05
N ASP A 353 11.43 -26.98 10.78
CA ASP A 353 11.52 -26.96 12.24
C ASP A 353 12.21 -25.69 12.73
N LYS A 354 13.28 -25.26 12.05
CA LYS A 354 13.99 -24.03 12.42
C LYS A 354 13.13 -22.77 12.17
N ALA A 355 12.39 -22.74 11.07
CA ALA A 355 11.46 -21.65 10.79
C ALA A 355 10.34 -21.61 11.84
N LEU A 356 9.78 -22.76 12.18
CA LEU A 356 8.75 -22.92 13.21
C LEU A 356 9.27 -22.51 14.60
N GLN A 357 10.50 -22.92 14.95
CA GLN A 357 11.12 -22.62 16.23
C GLN A 357 11.16 -21.12 16.50
N TRP A 358 11.65 -20.29 15.57
CA TRP A 358 11.71 -18.83 15.77
C TRP A 358 10.33 -18.18 15.96
N ASN A 359 9.31 -18.70 15.27
CA ASN A 359 7.95 -18.20 15.38
C ASN A 359 7.34 -18.61 16.73
N SER A 360 7.50 -19.88 17.11
CA SER A 360 7.01 -20.42 18.38
C SER A 360 7.70 -19.81 19.59
N GLU A 361 9.01 -19.56 19.54
CA GLU A 361 9.75 -18.83 20.59
C GLU A 361 9.18 -17.42 20.79
N THR A 362 8.77 -16.76 19.71
CA THR A 362 8.11 -15.44 19.81
C THR A 362 6.74 -15.55 20.48
N LEU A 363 5.94 -16.56 20.12
CA LEU A 363 4.63 -16.82 20.76
C LEU A 363 4.77 -17.18 22.25
N LEU A 364 5.82 -17.94 22.61
CA LEU A 364 6.14 -18.25 24.01
C LEU A 364 6.49 -16.97 24.78
N ARG A 365 7.30 -16.08 24.21
CA ARG A 365 7.65 -14.77 24.84
C ARG A 365 6.42 -13.86 25.00
N LEU A 366 5.39 -14.02 24.19
CA LEU A 366 4.11 -13.32 24.32
C LEU A 366 3.19 -13.94 25.40
N GLY A 367 3.53 -15.12 25.94
CA GLY A 367 2.65 -15.87 26.84
C GLY A 367 1.42 -16.43 26.11
N TRP A 368 1.52 -16.69 24.81
CA TRP A 368 0.37 -17.12 23.98
C TRP A 368 -0.26 -18.43 24.46
N PHE A 369 0.57 -19.34 24.99
CA PHE A 369 0.17 -20.66 25.46
C PHE A 369 -0.10 -20.72 26.97
N ASP A 370 0.12 -19.60 27.69
CA ASP A 370 -0.11 -19.54 29.12
C ASP A 370 -1.61 -19.33 29.42
N PRO A 371 -2.10 -19.75 30.61
CA PRO A 371 -3.48 -19.52 31.00
C PRO A 371 -3.84 -18.03 30.92
N PRO A 372 -5.02 -17.66 30.37
CA PRO A 372 -5.40 -16.26 30.15
C PRO A 372 -5.20 -15.39 31.39
N GLU A 373 -5.58 -15.89 32.56
CA GLU A 373 -5.50 -15.22 33.86
C GLU A 373 -4.06 -14.91 34.32
N GLN A 374 -3.06 -15.59 33.77
CA GLN A 374 -1.64 -15.36 34.06
C GLN A 374 -0.96 -14.45 33.04
N GLN A 375 -1.65 -14.07 31.96
CA GLN A 375 -1.14 -13.19 30.91
C GLN A 375 -1.73 -11.79 31.12
N VAL A 376 -0.89 -10.85 31.55
CA VAL A 376 -1.31 -9.51 32.01
C VAL A 376 -2.00 -8.66 30.94
N TYR A 377 -1.60 -8.81 29.68
CA TYR A 377 -2.17 -8.06 28.55
C TYR A 377 -3.47 -8.65 28.02
N ARG A 378 -3.78 -9.91 28.32
CA ARG A 378 -5.09 -10.53 28.07
C ARG A 378 -6.17 -10.04 29.03
N GLN A 379 -5.79 -9.26 30.04
CA GLN A 379 -6.72 -8.61 30.97
C GLN A 379 -7.18 -7.23 30.48
N TYR A 380 -6.62 -6.71 29.38
CA TYR A 380 -7.11 -5.46 28.81
C TYR A 380 -8.51 -5.61 28.24
N THR A 381 -9.32 -4.58 28.48
CA THR A 381 -10.72 -4.49 28.06
C THR A 381 -10.93 -3.22 27.23
N LYS A 382 -12.18 -2.89 26.88
CA LYS A 382 -12.48 -1.71 26.07
C LYS A 382 -12.25 -0.40 26.83
N GLU A 383 -12.25 -0.46 28.15
CA GLU A 383 -12.09 0.67 29.08
C GLU A 383 -10.71 1.33 28.96
N GLN A 384 -9.68 0.61 28.50
CA GLN A 384 -8.34 1.15 28.25
C GLN A 384 -8.22 1.78 26.84
N VAL A 385 -9.20 1.59 25.96
CA VAL A 385 -9.16 2.12 24.59
C VAL A 385 -9.68 3.55 24.56
N ASN A 386 -8.95 4.45 23.89
CA ASN A 386 -9.37 5.83 23.63
C ASN A 386 -9.76 6.63 24.90
N THR A 387 -9.05 6.41 26.01
CA THR A 387 -9.26 7.16 27.25
C THR A 387 -8.85 8.63 27.10
N LYS A 388 -9.35 9.51 27.98
CA LYS A 388 -8.95 10.94 28.00
C LYS A 388 -7.43 11.12 28.07
N LYS A 389 -6.73 10.28 28.84
CA LYS A 389 -5.27 10.31 28.95
C LYS A 389 -4.59 10.02 27.60
N VAL A 390 -5.06 9.00 26.88
CA VAL A 390 -4.53 8.65 25.55
C VAL A 390 -4.85 9.73 24.52
N GLN A 391 -6.05 10.31 24.54
CA GLN A 391 -6.43 11.44 23.67
C GLN A 391 -5.55 12.67 23.92
N GLN A 392 -5.27 12.99 25.19
CA GLN A 392 -4.37 14.09 25.55
C GLN A 392 -2.94 13.86 25.05
N LEU A 393 -2.45 12.61 25.13
CA LEU A 393 -1.15 12.26 24.57
C LEU A 393 -1.13 12.44 23.05
N ALA A 394 -2.16 11.95 22.34
CA ALA A 394 -2.28 12.14 20.90
C ALA A 394 -2.35 13.61 20.49
N LEU A 395 -3.11 14.43 21.25
CA LEU A 395 -3.17 15.88 21.05
C LEU A 395 -1.79 16.53 21.26
N LYS A 396 -1.08 16.15 22.33
CA LYS A 396 0.26 16.64 22.61
C LYS A 396 1.23 16.28 21.48
N SER A 397 1.24 15.03 21.03
CA SER A 397 2.05 14.60 19.88
C SER A 397 1.75 15.42 18.63
N ALA A 398 0.47 15.68 18.34
CA ALA A 398 0.09 16.53 17.20
C ALA A 398 0.61 17.97 17.37
N GLN A 399 0.43 18.57 18.54
CA GLN A 399 0.88 19.94 18.84
C GLN A 399 2.40 20.08 18.73
N GLU A 400 3.17 19.10 19.22
CA GLU A 400 4.63 19.09 19.15
C GLU A 400 5.16 18.74 17.75
N SER A 401 4.33 18.18 16.86
CA SER A 401 4.73 17.82 15.48
C SER A 401 4.49 18.91 14.44
N ILE A 402 3.68 19.94 14.75
CA ILE A 402 3.35 21.00 13.79
C ILE A 402 4.55 21.93 13.60
N VAL A 403 4.99 22.07 12.34
CA VAL A 403 6.11 22.94 11.98
C VAL A 403 5.62 24.28 11.42
N LEU A 404 5.99 25.39 12.08
CA LEU A 404 5.79 26.74 11.57
C LEU A 404 6.85 27.09 10.53
N LEU A 405 6.56 26.85 9.25
CA LEU A 405 7.51 27.06 8.15
C LEU A 405 7.80 28.54 7.85
N LYS A 406 6.80 29.42 8.04
CA LYS A 406 6.92 30.85 7.77
C LYS A 406 6.03 31.63 8.72
N ASN A 407 6.59 32.66 9.36
CA ASN A 407 5.86 33.64 10.13
C ASN A 407 6.39 35.03 9.78
N ASN A 408 5.62 35.81 9.02
CA ASN A 408 6.06 37.16 8.63
C ASN A 408 5.75 38.14 9.76
N ASN A 409 6.82 38.70 10.36
CA ASN A 409 6.73 39.65 11.47
C ASN A 409 5.93 40.91 11.11
N ASP A 410 5.98 41.37 9.86
CA ASP A 410 5.30 42.58 9.41
C ASP A 410 3.78 42.43 9.43
N LEU A 411 3.27 41.20 9.35
CA LEU A 411 1.84 40.89 9.27
C LEU A 411 1.26 40.38 10.60
N GLN A 412 2.09 40.14 11.64
CA GLN A 412 1.70 39.62 12.97
C GLN A 412 0.62 38.51 12.89
N GLN A 413 0.76 37.58 11.93
CA GLN A 413 -0.33 36.65 11.58
C GLN A 413 -0.51 35.56 12.63
N LEU A 414 0.58 35.10 13.24
CA LEU A 414 0.57 34.03 14.25
C LEU A 414 1.41 34.43 15.48
N PRO A 415 0.95 34.13 16.72
CA PRO A 415 -0.37 33.57 17.04
C PRO A 415 -1.49 34.60 16.80
N ILE A 416 -2.65 34.12 16.32
CA ILE A 416 -3.80 34.99 16.07
C ILE A 416 -4.28 35.61 17.38
N ASN A 417 -4.27 36.93 17.49
CA ASN A 417 -4.86 37.63 18.61
C ASN A 417 -6.37 37.82 18.40
N LEU A 418 -7.17 36.99 19.07
CA LEU A 418 -8.63 37.01 18.95
C LEU A 418 -9.27 38.34 19.39
N ASN A 419 -8.67 39.06 20.34
CA ASN A 419 -9.19 40.36 20.78
C ASN A 419 -9.12 41.41 19.66
N LYS A 420 -8.11 41.32 18.77
CA LYS A 420 -7.98 42.19 17.58
C LYS A 420 -8.96 41.79 16.45
N LEU A 421 -9.70 40.70 16.59
CA LEU A 421 -10.64 40.16 15.60
C LEU A 421 -12.12 40.32 16.01
N SER A 422 -12.43 41.07 17.07
CA SER A 422 -13.82 41.32 17.46
C SER A 422 -14.66 41.87 16.28
N GLY A 423 -15.81 41.23 16.01
CA GLY A 423 -16.67 41.56 14.87
C GLY A 423 -16.20 41.07 13.49
N LYS A 424 -15.04 40.40 13.40
CA LYS A 424 -14.50 39.83 12.14
C LYS A 424 -14.78 38.33 12.04
N ARG A 425 -14.71 37.78 10.82
CA ARG A 425 -14.87 36.34 10.51
C ARG A 425 -13.56 35.77 9.98
N ILE A 426 -13.27 34.52 10.33
CA ILE A 426 -12.15 33.75 9.76
C ILE A 426 -12.71 32.88 8.63
N GLY A 427 -12.26 33.11 7.40
CA GLY A 427 -12.60 32.25 6.27
C GLY A 427 -11.67 31.04 6.24
N LEU A 428 -12.19 29.85 6.55
CA LEU A 428 -11.46 28.60 6.38
C LEU A 428 -11.64 28.12 4.94
N LEU A 429 -10.62 28.31 4.12
CA LEU A 429 -10.56 27.79 2.75
C LEU A 429 -9.77 26.50 2.78
N ALA A 430 -10.37 25.39 2.36
CA ALA A 430 -9.72 24.09 2.30
C ALA A 430 -9.98 23.44 0.93
N GLN A 431 -8.96 22.81 0.38
CA GLN A 431 -9.11 21.87 -0.72
C GLN A 431 -9.48 20.53 -0.08
N LEU A 432 -10.78 20.25 0.00
CA LEU A 432 -11.32 19.04 0.65
C LEU A 432 -11.05 17.77 -0.17
#